data_AF-A0A952L8D4-F1
#
_entry.id   AF-A0A952L8D4-F1
#
_cell.length_a   1.000
_cell.length_b   1.000
_cell.length_c   1.000
_cell.angle_alpha   90.00
_cell.angle_beta   90.00
_cell.angle_gamma   90.00
#
_symmetry.space_group_name_H-M   'P 1'
#
loop_
_entity.id
_entity.type
_entity.pdbx_description
1 polymer ?
#
loop_
_entity_poly.entity_id
_entity_poly.type
_entity_poly.pdbx_seq_one_letter_code
_entity_poly.pdbx_strand_id
1 'polypeptide(L)'
;MRIVFSRKGFDSSAGGVPSPIIGGRPISLPIPASACSVTSYGDLGLGDLVEDVTRRKLHRGSLCHDDPLFADGHCWFGQCGAAQGHLANHGVGPGDTFVFFGLFGDRETGERHHRIFAYLRVEWAGSPGAVERHLGWREPRRPHPHFIGDWDRNNTIYFGSGQAATLASPRLRLTVAGGPLNVWAVPPWLRQRGLTYHRDPKHWLPGDRLLSARRGQEFICDIGRARTPREWLEQTIAEIEAE
;
A
#
# COMPACT_ATOMS: atom_id res chain seq x y z
N MET A 1 1.99 13.12 13.81
CA MET A 1 1.21 12.35 12.83
C MET A 1 1.90 12.49 11.50
N ARG A 2 2.13 11.35 10.86
CA ARG A 2 2.70 11.20 9.54
C ARG A 2 1.68 10.51 8.64
N ILE A 3 1.73 10.87 7.37
CA ILE A 3 1.10 10.10 6.30
C ILE A 3 2.23 9.38 5.58
N VAL A 4 2.10 8.06 5.44
CA VAL A 4 3.05 7.22 4.74
C VAL A 4 2.39 6.68 3.48
N PHE A 5 2.88 7.08 2.32
CA PHE A 5 2.47 6.49 1.04
C PHE A 5 3.31 5.23 0.82
N SER A 6 2.68 4.06 0.93
CA SER A 6 3.35 2.77 0.83
C SER A 6 3.01 2.07 -0.47
N ARG A 7 4.03 1.78 -1.28
CA ARG A 7 3.84 1.08 -2.57
C ARG A 7 3.62 -0.41 -2.33
N LYS A 8 2.50 -0.94 -2.84
CA LYS A 8 2.10 -2.35 -2.74
C LYS A 8 1.51 -2.88 -4.05
N GLY A 9 1.36 -4.20 -4.10
CA GLY A 9 0.73 -4.93 -5.19
C GLY A 9 1.68 -5.22 -6.35
N PHE A 10 1.15 -5.89 -7.38
CA PHE A 10 1.90 -6.20 -8.59
C PHE A 10 2.37 -4.95 -9.35
N ASP A 11 3.54 -5.06 -9.97
CA ASP A 11 4.08 -4.13 -10.95
C ASP A 11 4.97 -4.84 -11.99
N SER A 12 5.72 -4.09 -12.79
CA SER A 12 6.63 -4.68 -13.79
C SER A 12 7.76 -5.52 -13.19
N SER A 13 8.10 -5.30 -11.92
CA SER A 13 9.16 -6.02 -11.19
C SER A 13 8.62 -7.17 -10.34
N ALA A 14 7.44 -7.02 -9.75
CA ALA A 14 6.79 -8.01 -8.92
C ALA A 14 5.48 -8.48 -9.59
N GLY A 15 5.43 -9.72 -10.06
CA GLY A 15 4.28 -10.27 -10.80
C GLY A 15 4.26 -9.94 -12.30
N GLY A 16 4.94 -8.88 -12.73
CA GLY A 16 5.23 -8.58 -14.14
C GLY A 16 4.10 -7.88 -14.92
N VAL A 17 2.99 -7.55 -14.26
CA VAL A 17 1.82 -6.87 -14.81
C VAL A 17 1.22 -5.94 -13.76
N PRO A 18 0.44 -4.90 -14.13
CA PRO A 18 -0.29 -4.12 -13.13
C PRO A 18 -1.40 -4.94 -12.47
N SER A 19 -1.79 -4.56 -11.25
CA SER A 19 -3.01 -5.09 -10.60
C SER A 19 -4.26 -4.68 -11.40
N PRO A 20 -5.30 -5.52 -11.54
CA PRO A 20 -6.43 -5.20 -12.40
C PRO A 20 -7.45 -4.27 -11.72
N ILE A 21 -8.13 -3.46 -12.53
CA ILE A 21 -9.44 -2.88 -12.21
C ILE A 21 -10.48 -3.59 -13.07
N ILE A 22 -11.53 -4.14 -12.45
CA ILE A 22 -12.57 -4.94 -13.10
C ILE A 22 -13.93 -4.36 -12.71
N GLY A 23 -14.73 -3.90 -13.68
CA GLY A 23 -16.05 -3.32 -13.40
C GLY A 23 -15.99 -2.16 -12.41
N GLY A 24 -14.93 -1.33 -12.50
CA GLY A 24 -14.71 -0.23 -11.56
C GLY A 24 -14.21 -0.64 -10.17
N ARG A 25 -13.85 -1.91 -9.92
CA ARG A 25 -13.27 -2.35 -8.64
C ARG A 25 -11.76 -2.57 -8.76
N PRO A 26 -10.91 -1.89 -7.96
CA PRO A 26 -9.49 -2.17 -7.91
C PRO A 26 -9.22 -3.46 -7.12
N ILE A 27 -8.48 -4.40 -7.70
CA ILE A 27 -8.09 -5.64 -7.02
C ILE A 27 -6.57 -5.66 -6.92
N SER A 28 -6.03 -5.28 -5.76
CA SER A 28 -4.57 -5.33 -5.51
C SER A 28 -4.13 -6.79 -5.40
N LEU A 29 -3.28 -7.25 -6.33
CA LEU A 29 -2.73 -8.60 -6.27
C LEU A 29 -1.51 -8.64 -5.34
N PRO A 30 -1.48 -9.49 -4.30
CA PRO A 30 -0.32 -9.64 -3.44
C PRO A 30 0.86 -10.21 -4.23
N ILE A 31 2.08 -9.72 -3.99
CA ILE A 31 3.25 -10.11 -4.80
C ILE A 31 3.54 -11.62 -4.69
N PRO A 32 4.14 -12.26 -5.73
CA PRO A 32 4.50 -13.68 -5.65
C PRO A 32 5.52 -13.92 -4.53
N ALA A 33 5.35 -14.99 -3.77
CA ALA A 33 6.25 -15.37 -2.69
C ALA A 33 7.06 -16.61 -3.05
N SER A 34 8.37 -16.54 -2.84
CA SER A 34 9.28 -17.70 -2.94
C SER A 34 9.70 -18.26 -1.57
N ALA A 35 9.43 -17.52 -0.49
CA ALA A 35 9.75 -17.87 0.89
C ALA A 35 8.78 -17.15 1.84
N CYS A 36 8.78 -17.54 3.12
CA CYS A 36 8.03 -16.88 4.20
C CYS A 36 6.53 -16.72 3.92
N SER A 37 5.93 -17.66 3.19
CA SER A 37 4.49 -17.70 2.92
C SER A 37 4.01 -19.15 2.83
N VAL A 38 2.76 -19.36 3.25
CA VAL A 38 1.99 -20.60 3.06
C VAL A 38 0.65 -20.34 2.38
N THR A 39 0.37 -19.08 2.01
CA THR A 39 -0.91 -18.65 1.43
C THR A 39 -0.79 -18.61 -0.10
N SER A 40 -1.66 -19.34 -0.78
CA SER A 40 -1.75 -19.35 -2.25
C SER A 40 -2.77 -18.33 -2.78
N TYR A 41 -2.68 -17.98 -4.06
CA TYR A 41 -3.72 -17.15 -4.71
C TYR A 41 -5.10 -17.84 -4.67
N GLY A 42 -5.15 -19.17 -4.68
CA GLY A 42 -6.37 -19.95 -4.52
C GLY A 42 -7.04 -19.74 -3.16
N ASP A 43 -6.25 -19.66 -2.09
CA ASP A 43 -6.75 -19.40 -0.73
C ASP A 43 -7.35 -18.00 -0.59
N LEU A 44 -6.90 -17.05 -1.43
CA LEU A 44 -7.43 -15.69 -1.52
C LEU A 44 -8.64 -15.56 -2.46
N GLY A 45 -9.04 -16.64 -3.14
CA GLY A 45 -10.06 -16.58 -4.20
C GLY A 45 -9.60 -15.82 -5.45
N LEU A 46 -8.29 -15.65 -5.64
CA LEU A 46 -7.66 -14.91 -6.75
C LEU A 46 -7.06 -15.83 -7.82
N GLY A 47 -7.27 -17.15 -7.72
CA GLY A 47 -6.65 -18.15 -8.60
C GLY A 47 -6.91 -17.92 -10.10
N ASP A 48 -8.17 -17.84 -10.50
CA ASP A 48 -8.53 -17.64 -11.91
C ASP A 48 -8.04 -16.28 -12.42
N LEU A 49 -8.12 -15.26 -11.55
CA LEU A 49 -7.69 -13.91 -11.87
C LEU A 49 -6.17 -13.85 -12.11
N VAL A 50 -5.36 -14.46 -11.24
CA VAL A 50 -3.91 -14.44 -11.37
C VAL A 50 -3.46 -15.22 -12.60
N GLU A 51 -4.13 -16.33 -12.92
CA GLU A 51 -3.85 -17.11 -14.13
C GLU A 51 -4.14 -16.31 -15.40
N ASP A 52 -5.26 -15.59 -15.45
CA ASP A 52 -5.60 -14.73 -16.58
C ASP A 52 -4.59 -13.59 -16.76
N VAL A 53 -4.41 -12.75 -15.72
CA VAL A 53 -3.60 -11.53 -15.82
C VAL A 53 -2.12 -11.81 -16.07
N THR A 54 -1.61 -12.95 -15.59
CA THR A 54 -0.20 -13.33 -15.77
C THR A 54 0.03 -14.22 -16.99
N ARG A 55 -1.02 -14.55 -17.75
CA ARG A 55 -0.98 -15.54 -18.85
C ARG A 55 -0.44 -16.89 -18.38
N ARG A 56 -0.95 -17.36 -17.24
CA ARG A 56 -0.64 -18.64 -16.57
C ARG A 56 0.82 -18.81 -16.15
N LYS A 57 1.58 -17.72 -16.05
CA LYS A 57 2.93 -17.76 -15.43
C LYS A 57 2.84 -18.03 -13.92
N LEU A 58 1.77 -17.53 -13.28
CA LEU A 58 1.36 -17.89 -11.94
C LEU A 58 0.04 -18.67 -12.04
N HIS A 59 -0.17 -19.58 -11.09
CA HIS A 59 -1.34 -20.43 -11.02
C HIS A 59 -2.00 -20.33 -9.65
N ARG A 60 -3.22 -20.88 -9.51
CA ARG A 60 -3.96 -20.85 -8.23
C ARG A 60 -3.13 -21.34 -7.03
N GLY A 61 -2.33 -22.39 -7.21
CA GLY A 61 -1.45 -22.93 -6.18
C GLY A 61 -0.13 -22.17 -5.95
N SER A 62 0.15 -21.10 -6.71
CA SER A 62 1.36 -20.30 -6.48
C SER A 62 1.21 -19.51 -5.17
N LEU A 63 2.27 -19.50 -4.37
CA LEU A 63 2.28 -18.77 -3.10
C LEU A 63 2.42 -17.26 -3.34
N CYS A 64 1.81 -16.49 -2.45
CA CYS A 64 1.79 -15.04 -2.50
C CYS A 64 2.06 -14.44 -1.12
N HIS A 65 2.55 -13.21 -1.10
CA HIS A 65 2.84 -12.48 0.12
C HIS A 65 1.62 -11.61 0.46
N ASP A 66 0.63 -12.20 1.15
CA ASP A 66 -0.63 -11.54 1.58
C ASP A 66 -0.34 -10.48 2.67
N ASP A 67 0.22 -9.36 2.22
CA ASP A 67 0.65 -8.21 2.99
C ASP A 67 0.57 -6.94 2.11
N PRO A 68 -0.15 -5.89 2.54
CA PRO A 68 -0.95 -5.82 3.76
C PRO A 68 -2.17 -6.73 3.68
N LEU A 69 -2.50 -7.38 4.80
CA LEU A 69 -3.71 -8.20 4.95
C LEU A 69 -4.84 -7.32 5.47
N PHE A 70 -5.98 -7.30 4.77
CA PHE A 70 -7.19 -6.59 5.21
C PHE A 70 -8.30 -7.57 5.57
N ALA A 71 -8.89 -7.45 6.75
CA ALA A 71 -10.07 -8.21 7.17
C ALA A 71 -10.78 -7.53 8.36
N ASP A 72 -12.11 -7.60 8.38
CA ASP A 72 -12.95 -7.11 9.50
C ASP A 72 -12.67 -5.67 9.93
N GLY A 73 -12.41 -4.77 8.98
CA GLY A 73 -12.07 -3.36 9.25
C GLY A 73 -10.68 -3.16 9.88
N HIS A 74 -9.83 -4.19 9.88
CA HIS A 74 -8.46 -4.12 10.35
C HIS A 74 -7.47 -4.40 9.21
N CYS A 75 -6.26 -3.89 9.38
CA CYS A 75 -5.13 -4.15 8.53
C CYS A 75 -3.94 -4.65 9.36
N TRP A 76 -3.26 -5.66 8.84
CA TRP A 76 -1.96 -6.13 9.31
C TRP A 76 -0.96 -5.86 8.20
N PHE A 77 0.09 -5.12 8.54
CA PHE A 77 1.11 -4.73 7.58
C PHE A 77 2.50 -5.00 8.14
N GLY A 78 3.27 -5.84 7.47
CA GLY A 78 4.64 -6.16 7.81
C GLY A 78 5.66 -5.38 7.01
N GLN A 79 6.75 -4.98 7.66
CA GLN A 79 7.89 -4.38 6.98
C GLN A 79 9.19 -4.82 7.65
N CYS A 80 10.25 -5.00 6.84
CA CYS A 80 11.57 -5.40 7.33
C CYS A 80 12.70 -4.69 6.56
N GLY A 81 13.95 -4.98 6.94
CA GLY A 81 15.14 -4.55 6.21
C GLY A 81 15.23 -3.03 6.04
N ALA A 82 15.62 -2.58 4.85
CA ALA A 82 15.84 -1.15 4.56
C ALA A 82 14.56 -0.31 4.62
N ALA A 83 13.42 -0.85 4.18
CA ALA A 83 12.16 -0.14 4.22
C ALA A 83 11.69 0.06 5.68
N GLN A 84 11.84 -0.96 6.54
CA GLN A 84 11.51 -0.79 7.96
C GLN A 84 12.50 0.11 8.68
N GLY A 85 13.79 0.03 8.34
CA GLY A 85 14.79 0.98 8.82
C GLY A 85 14.43 2.42 8.45
N HIS A 86 13.91 2.66 7.23
CA HIS A 86 13.44 3.98 6.83
C HIS A 86 12.27 4.48 7.69
N LEU A 87 11.26 3.63 7.94
CA LEU A 87 10.10 3.94 8.79
C LEU A 87 10.55 4.26 10.23
N ALA A 88 11.37 3.39 10.83
CA ALA A 88 11.89 3.56 12.18
C ALA A 88 12.73 4.85 12.33
N ASN A 89 13.62 5.13 11.37
CA ASN A 89 14.44 6.35 11.38
C ASN A 89 13.63 7.65 11.26
N HIS A 90 12.39 7.58 10.75
CA HIS A 90 11.48 8.71 10.70
C HIS A 90 10.48 8.71 11.86
N GLY A 91 10.54 7.73 12.77
CA GLY A 91 9.66 7.62 13.92
C GLY A 91 8.22 7.30 13.55
N VAL A 92 8.00 6.51 12.50
CA VAL A 92 6.67 6.00 12.14
C VAL A 92 6.20 4.99 13.18
N GLY A 93 4.99 5.15 13.70
CA GLY A 93 4.42 4.27 14.72
C GLY A 93 2.96 4.59 15.03
N PRO A 94 2.47 4.22 16.23
CA PRO A 94 1.10 4.51 16.66
C PRO A 94 0.68 5.97 16.44
N GLY A 95 -0.52 6.17 15.88
CA GLY A 95 -1.06 7.48 15.55
C GLY A 95 -0.63 8.05 14.19
N ASP A 96 0.19 7.32 13.44
CA ASP A 96 0.47 7.61 12.03
C ASP A 96 -0.45 6.78 11.12
N THR A 97 -0.51 7.13 9.83
CA THR A 97 -1.40 6.47 8.87
C THR A 97 -0.66 6.10 7.59
N PHE A 98 -0.79 4.84 7.19
CA PHE A 98 -0.40 4.39 5.86
C PHE A 98 -1.55 4.59 4.89
N VAL A 99 -1.24 5.13 3.72
CA VAL A 99 -2.08 5.07 2.52
C VAL A 99 -1.35 4.19 1.51
N PHE A 100 -1.93 3.03 1.19
CA PHE A 100 -1.33 2.08 0.28
C PHE A 100 -1.70 2.44 -1.14
N PHE A 101 -0.71 2.44 -2.02
CA PHE A 101 -0.91 2.71 -3.43
C PHE A 101 -0.21 1.66 -4.28
N GLY A 102 -0.73 1.40 -5.47
CA GLY A 102 -0.19 0.40 -6.40
C GLY A 102 -0.36 0.84 -7.84
N LEU A 103 0.27 0.11 -8.75
CA LEU A 103 0.06 0.27 -10.18
C LEU A 103 -1.14 -0.59 -10.61
N PHE A 104 -2.15 0.06 -11.17
CA PHE A 104 -3.35 -0.61 -11.65
C PHE A 104 -3.51 -0.47 -13.16
N GLY A 105 -4.18 -1.45 -13.77
CA GLY A 105 -4.56 -1.47 -15.17
C GLY A 105 -6.05 -1.78 -15.30
N ASP A 106 -6.79 -0.85 -15.89
CA ASP A 106 -8.19 -1.04 -16.18
C ASP A 106 -8.39 -2.05 -17.32
N ARG A 107 -9.21 -3.07 -17.06
CA ARG A 107 -9.40 -4.19 -18.00
C ARG A 107 -10.28 -3.83 -19.19
N GLU A 108 -11.11 -2.81 -19.07
CA GLU A 108 -12.02 -2.37 -20.13
C GLU A 108 -11.34 -1.37 -21.05
N THR A 109 -10.63 -0.40 -20.46
CA THR A 109 -9.99 0.69 -21.21
C THR A 109 -8.52 0.44 -21.52
N GLY A 110 -7.87 -0.48 -20.81
CA GLY A 110 -6.42 -0.71 -20.87
C GLY A 110 -5.59 0.39 -20.20
N GLU A 111 -6.21 1.42 -19.63
CA GLU A 111 -5.50 2.52 -19.00
C GLU A 111 -4.74 2.05 -17.76
N ARG A 112 -3.47 2.47 -17.63
CA ARG A 112 -2.66 2.20 -16.45
C ARG A 112 -2.46 3.47 -15.65
N HIS A 113 -2.56 3.36 -14.32
CA HIS A 113 -2.32 4.48 -13.42
C HIS A 113 -1.96 3.98 -12.02
N HIS A 114 -1.20 4.80 -11.29
CA HIS A 114 -1.07 4.61 -9.85
C HIS A 114 -2.29 5.15 -9.14
N ARG A 115 -2.76 4.45 -8.13
CA ARG A 115 -3.81 4.93 -7.21
C ARG A 115 -3.61 4.43 -5.80
N ILE A 116 -4.12 5.21 -4.86
CA ILE A 116 -4.38 4.77 -3.50
C ILE A 116 -5.52 3.75 -3.57
N PHE A 117 -5.37 2.63 -2.86
CA PHE A 117 -6.39 1.57 -2.84
C PHE A 117 -6.71 1.08 -1.44
N ALA A 118 -5.97 1.48 -0.41
CA ALA A 118 -6.25 1.07 0.95
C ALA A 118 -5.58 2.00 1.96
N TYR A 119 -5.93 1.85 3.24
CA TYR A 119 -5.27 2.56 4.33
C TYR A 119 -5.07 1.66 5.57
N LEU A 120 -4.16 2.07 6.45
CA LEU A 120 -4.01 1.56 7.81
C LEU A 120 -3.76 2.73 8.76
N ARG A 121 -4.64 2.93 9.75
CA ARG A 121 -4.38 3.76 10.92
C ARG A 121 -3.66 2.92 11.96
N VAL A 122 -2.41 3.29 12.26
CA VAL A 122 -1.57 2.48 13.14
C VAL A 122 -2.02 2.67 14.58
N GLU A 123 -2.49 1.59 15.19
CA GLU A 123 -2.79 1.53 16.62
C GLU A 123 -1.59 0.98 17.40
N TRP A 124 -0.92 -0.01 16.83
CA TRP A 124 0.27 -0.60 17.41
C TRP A 124 1.29 -1.01 16.36
N ALA A 125 2.57 -1.01 16.74
CA ALA A 125 3.64 -1.53 15.92
C ALA A 125 4.74 -2.17 16.78
N GLY A 126 5.29 -3.28 16.32
CA GLY A 126 6.37 -3.97 17.04
C GLY A 126 6.84 -5.24 16.31
N SER A 127 7.82 -5.93 16.87
CA SER A 127 8.18 -7.27 16.37
C SER A 127 6.99 -8.22 16.48
N PRO A 128 6.91 -9.28 15.65
CA PRO A 128 5.79 -10.24 15.67
C PRO A 128 5.39 -10.69 17.08
N GLY A 129 6.34 -11.22 17.86
CA GLY A 129 6.05 -11.63 19.24
C GLY A 129 5.68 -10.49 20.19
N ALA A 130 6.14 -9.25 19.95
CA ALA A 130 5.74 -8.11 20.77
C ALA A 130 4.32 -7.62 20.43
N VAL A 131 3.94 -7.68 19.15
CA VAL A 131 2.61 -7.29 18.68
C VAL A 131 1.55 -8.28 19.20
N GLU A 132 1.83 -9.59 19.18
CA GLU A 132 0.91 -10.65 19.65
C GLU A 132 0.58 -10.53 21.15
N ARG A 133 1.49 -9.96 21.94
CA ARG A 133 1.27 -9.75 23.39
C ARG A 133 0.54 -8.45 23.72
N HIS A 134 0.26 -7.61 22.72
CA HIS A 134 -0.45 -6.36 22.95
C HIS A 134 -1.93 -6.63 23.26
N LEU A 135 -2.50 -5.97 24.27
CA LEU A 135 -3.89 -6.21 24.72
C LEU A 135 -4.93 -5.94 23.63
N GLY A 136 -4.64 -5.02 22.70
CA GLY A 136 -5.51 -4.70 21.57
C GLY A 136 -5.29 -5.59 20.33
N TRP A 137 -4.38 -6.57 20.39
CA TRP A 137 -4.08 -7.43 19.25
C TRP A 137 -5.30 -8.24 18.82
N ARG A 138 -5.48 -8.36 17.50
CA ARG A 138 -6.45 -9.27 16.89
C ARG A 138 -5.71 -10.18 15.93
N GLU A 139 -5.99 -11.47 16.02
CA GLU A 139 -5.38 -12.44 15.11
C GLU A 139 -5.84 -12.19 13.66
N PRO A 140 -4.92 -12.15 12.69
CA PRO A 140 -5.28 -12.07 11.29
C PRO A 140 -6.07 -13.31 10.86
N ARG A 141 -6.99 -13.14 9.89
CA ARG A 141 -7.83 -14.26 9.39
C ARG A 141 -7.05 -15.36 8.67
N ARG A 142 -5.79 -15.12 8.31
CA ARG A 142 -4.90 -16.06 7.64
C ARG A 142 -3.49 -15.91 8.20
N PRO A 143 -2.62 -16.93 8.09
CA PRO A 143 -1.22 -16.81 8.49
C PRO A 143 -0.54 -15.64 7.77
N HIS A 144 -0.15 -14.63 8.53
CA HIS A 144 0.47 -13.42 7.98
C HIS A 144 1.97 -13.69 7.69
N PRO A 145 2.52 -13.34 6.51
CA PRO A 145 3.87 -13.72 6.08
C PRO A 145 4.99 -13.42 7.09
N HIS A 146 4.87 -12.30 7.79
CA HIS A 146 5.86 -11.84 8.78
C HIS A 146 5.90 -12.64 10.09
N PHE A 147 5.03 -13.64 10.26
CA PHE A 147 5.09 -14.66 11.33
C PHE A 147 5.66 -15.99 10.85
N ILE A 148 6.02 -16.10 9.57
CA ILE A 148 6.43 -17.34 8.93
C ILE A 148 7.88 -17.24 8.49
N GLY A 149 8.70 -18.21 8.90
CA GLY A 149 10.11 -18.29 8.52
C GLY A 149 10.99 -17.26 9.22
N ASP A 150 12.19 -17.07 8.67
CA ASP A 150 13.19 -16.18 9.23
C ASP A 150 13.16 -14.82 8.54
N TRP A 151 13.13 -13.78 9.36
CA TRP A 151 13.16 -12.39 8.91
C TRP A 151 14.32 -11.62 9.54
N ASP A 152 14.69 -10.50 8.93
CA ASP A 152 15.67 -9.57 9.50
C ASP A 152 15.29 -9.18 10.94
N ARG A 153 16.30 -8.84 11.76
CA ARG A 153 16.10 -8.48 13.17
C ARG A 153 15.12 -7.33 13.40
N ASN A 154 14.93 -6.47 12.40
CA ASN A 154 14.00 -5.36 12.46
C ASN A 154 12.61 -5.69 11.87
N ASN A 155 12.27 -6.96 11.67
CA ASN A 155 10.93 -7.39 11.27
C ASN A 155 9.86 -6.77 12.19
N THR A 156 8.94 -6.00 11.61
CA THR A 156 7.94 -5.23 12.35
C THR A 156 6.56 -5.42 11.72
N ILE A 157 5.57 -5.68 12.55
CA ILE A 157 4.15 -5.63 12.21
C ILE A 157 3.59 -4.28 12.66
N TYR A 158 2.87 -3.61 11.77
CA TYR A 158 1.97 -2.51 12.04
C TYR A 158 0.53 -3.04 12.00
N PHE A 159 -0.28 -2.69 13.00
CA PHE A 159 -1.64 -3.18 13.16
C PHE A 159 -2.59 -2.06 13.62
N GLY A 160 -3.83 -2.12 13.13
CA GLY A 160 -4.92 -1.24 13.54
C GLY A 160 -6.06 -1.24 12.52
N SER A 161 -6.97 -0.27 12.63
CA SER A 161 -8.05 -0.09 11.67
C SER A 161 -7.56 0.18 10.24
N GLY A 162 -8.20 -0.45 9.26
CA GLY A 162 -7.83 -0.33 7.86
C GLY A 162 -8.77 -1.09 6.92
N GLN A 163 -8.88 -0.59 5.70
CA GLN A 163 -9.74 -1.16 4.67
C GLN A 163 -9.16 -0.90 3.28
N ALA A 164 -9.49 -1.79 2.34
CA ALA A 164 -9.24 -1.61 0.91
C ALA A 164 -10.49 -1.10 0.19
N ALA A 165 -10.28 -0.24 -0.80
CA ALA A 165 -11.32 0.37 -1.60
C ALA A 165 -12.04 -0.67 -2.46
N THR A 166 -13.35 -0.60 -2.50
CA THR A 166 -14.21 -1.40 -3.39
C THR A 166 -14.41 -0.71 -4.74
N LEU A 167 -14.22 0.61 -4.80
CA LEU A 167 -14.41 1.43 -5.99
C LEU A 167 -13.14 2.12 -6.46
N ALA A 168 -12.99 2.16 -7.78
CA ALA A 168 -11.93 2.80 -8.53
C ALA A 168 -12.17 4.30 -8.64
N SER A 169 -12.44 4.99 -7.52
CA SER A 169 -12.73 6.43 -7.51
C SER A 169 -11.61 7.25 -8.18
N PRO A 170 -11.95 8.19 -9.09
CA PRO A 170 -10.98 9.12 -9.65
C PRO A 170 -10.23 9.94 -8.59
N ARG A 171 -10.83 10.16 -7.41
CA ARG A 171 -10.22 10.94 -6.32
C ARG A 171 -9.04 10.23 -5.65
N LEU A 172 -8.98 8.91 -5.76
CA LEU A 172 -7.88 8.10 -5.25
C LEU A 172 -6.74 7.91 -6.27
N ARG A 173 -6.91 8.41 -7.49
CA ARG A 173 -5.90 8.32 -8.55
C ARG A 173 -4.73 9.26 -8.26
N LEU A 174 -3.51 8.70 -8.32
CA LEU A 174 -2.27 9.46 -8.19
C LEU A 174 -1.76 9.91 -9.55
N THR A 175 -1.60 9.00 -10.51
CA THR A 175 -1.10 9.37 -11.85
C THR A 175 -2.03 10.38 -12.52
N VAL A 176 -1.50 11.47 -13.09
CA VAL A 176 -2.32 12.45 -13.81
C VAL A 176 -3.12 11.79 -14.95
N ALA A 177 -4.32 12.29 -15.23
CA ALA A 177 -5.16 11.78 -16.32
C ALA A 177 -4.44 11.87 -17.67
N GLY A 178 -4.39 10.76 -18.42
CA GLY A 178 -3.74 10.68 -19.74
C GLY A 178 -2.22 10.94 -19.76
N GLY A 179 -1.57 11.13 -18.62
CA GLY A 179 -0.14 11.43 -18.56
C GLY A 179 0.72 10.23 -18.16
N PRO A 180 2.05 10.43 -18.07
CA PRO A 180 2.98 9.35 -17.80
C PRO A 180 2.86 8.85 -16.36
N LEU A 181 3.09 7.55 -16.14
CA LEU A 181 2.90 6.87 -14.84
C LEU A 181 3.70 7.49 -13.68
N ASN A 182 4.79 8.17 -13.99
CA ASN A 182 5.69 8.81 -13.03
C ASN A 182 5.32 10.26 -12.70
N VAL A 183 4.24 10.82 -13.27
CA VAL A 183 3.73 12.16 -12.92
C VAL A 183 2.44 11.99 -12.14
N TRP A 184 2.46 12.39 -10.88
CA TRP A 184 1.32 12.30 -9.98
C TRP A 184 0.66 13.67 -9.79
N ALA A 185 -0.67 13.70 -9.73
CA ALA A 185 -1.43 14.78 -9.13
C ALA A 185 -1.39 14.59 -7.61
N VAL A 186 -0.93 15.62 -6.89
CA VAL A 186 -0.80 15.58 -5.43
C VAL A 186 -1.48 16.80 -4.83
N PRO A 187 -1.95 16.76 -3.58
CA PRO A 187 -2.56 17.95 -3.00
C PRO A 187 -1.50 19.07 -2.80
N PRO A 188 -1.87 20.35 -2.96
CA PRO A 188 -0.91 21.48 -2.91
C PRO A 188 -0.10 21.54 -1.61
N TRP A 189 -0.71 21.14 -0.49
CA TRP A 189 -0.07 21.14 0.82
C TRP A 189 1.12 20.18 0.90
N LEU A 190 1.16 19.13 0.07
CA LEU A 190 2.21 18.10 0.13
C LEU A 190 3.58 18.70 -0.21
N ARG A 191 3.63 19.64 -1.16
CA ARG A 191 4.87 20.37 -1.50
C ARG A 191 5.39 21.19 -0.32
N GLN A 192 4.48 21.81 0.44
CA GLN A 192 4.82 22.66 1.58
C GLN A 192 5.35 21.85 2.77
N ARG A 193 4.83 20.62 2.96
CA ARG A 193 5.27 19.71 4.02
C ARG A 193 6.49 18.88 3.64
N GLY A 194 6.67 18.63 2.34
CA GLY A 194 7.71 17.76 1.80
C GLY A 194 7.36 16.28 1.93
N LEU A 195 8.07 15.48 1.14
CA LEU A 195 7.92 14.03 1.09
C LEU A 195 9.32 13.40 1.03
N THR A 196 9.57 12.30 1.75
CA THR A 196 10.87 11.62 1.67
C THR A 196 11.18 11.24 0.21
N TYR A 197 12.47 11.26 -0.14
CA TYR A 197 13.00 11.10 -1.51
C TYR A 197 12.65 12.21 -2.51
N HIS A 198 11.87 13.23 -2.14
CA HIS A 198 11.47 14.33 -3.03
C HIS A 198 11.94 15.70 -2.52
N ARG A 199 13.15 15.76 -1.92
CA ARG A 199 13.73 17.02 -1.42
C ARG A 199 14.20 17.95 -2.53
N ASP A 200 14.63 17.41 -3.67
CA ASP A 200 15.03 18.22 -4.81
C ASP A 200 13.78 18.90 -5.43
N PRO A 201 13.75 20.24 -5.49
CA PRO A 201 12.64 21.01 -6.07
C PRO A 201 12.23 20.58 -7.49
N LYS A 202 13.15 19.99 -8.27
CA LYS A 202 12.87 19.51 -9.64
C LYS A 202 11.81 18.42 -9.69
N HIS A 203 11.57 17.71 -8.59
CA HIS A 203 10.49 16.73 -8.53
C HIS A 203 9.11 17.40 -8.45
N TRP A 204 9.02 18.66 -8.01
CA TRP A 204 7.76 19.37 -7.81
C TRP A 204 7.43 20.22 -9.04
N LEU A 205 6.53 19.70 -9.87
CA LEU A 205 6.12 20.31 -11.13
C LEU A 205 5.02 21.36 -10.92
N PRO A 206 4.83 22.31 -11.85
CA PRO A 206 3.71 23.24 -11.83
C PRO A 206 2.34 22.54 -11.87
N GLY A 207 1.33 23.14 -11.23
CA GLY A 207 -0.05 22.64 -11.20
C GLY A 207 -0.24 21.45 -10.27
N ASP A 208 0.37 21.50 -9.07
CA ASP A 208 0.24 20.48 -8.01
C ASP A 208 0.60 19.07 -8.48
N ARG A 209 1.71 18.98 -9.23
CA ARG A 209 2.22 17.73 -9.79
C ARG A 209 3.55 17.33 -9.17
N LEU A 210 3.78 16.03 -9.07
CA LEU A 210 4.99 15.43 -8.52
C LEU A 210 5.57 14.41 -9.51
N LEU A 211 6.88 14.49 -9.78
CA LEU A 211 7.63 13.40 -10.40
C LEU A 211 7.92 12.35 -9.33
N SER A 212 7.25 11.19 -9.42
CA SER A 212 7.41 10.10 -8.46
C SER A 212 8.83 9.54 -8.50
N ALA A 213 9.47 9.42 -7.34
CA ALA A 213 10.77 8.79 -7.22
C ALA A 213 10.72 7.31 -7.66
N ARG A 214 11.74 6.90 -8.42
CA ARG A 214 11.95 5.50 -8.81
C ARG A 214 12.41 4.61 -7.65
N ARG A 215 13.00 5.23 -6.63
CA ARG A 215 13.57 4.58 -5.45
C ARG A 215 12.68 4.86 -4.24
N GLY A 216 12.52 3.86 -3.39
CA GLY A 216 11.74 3.94 -2.15
C GLY A 216 10.42 3.20 -2.28
N GLN A 217 10.16 2.32 -1.31
CA GLN A 217 8.87 1.66 -1.13
C GLN A 217 7.92 2.51 -0.27
N GLU A 218 8.48 3.27 0.67
CA GLU A 218 7.75 4.06 1.66
C GLU A 218 8.08 5.56 1.49
N PHE A 219 7.06 6.41 1.30
CA PHE A 219 7.22 7.87 1.21
C PHE A 219 6.52 8.54 2.38
N ILE A 220 7.28 9.25 3.21
CA ILE A 220 6.82 9.74 4.51
C ILE A 220 6.67 11.25 4.45
N CYS A 221 5.51 11.74 4.89
CA CYS A 221 5.24 13.16 5.08
C CYS A 221 4.83 13.40 6.53
N ASP A 222 5.62 14.17 7.28
CA ASP A 222 5.23 14.63 8.61
C ASP A 222 4.26 15.81 8.48
N ILE A 223 3.02 15.60 8.92
CA ILE A 223 1.96 16.62 8.87
C ILE A 223 1.71 17.26 10.25
N GLY A 224 2.37 16.77 11.30
CA GLY A 224 2.32 17.33 12.65
C GLY A 224 0.88 17.51 13.14
N ARG A 225 0.48 18.77 13.33
CA ARG A 225 -0.90 19.15 13.69
C ARG A 225 -1.67 19.91 12.62
N ALA A 226 -1.15 19.99 11.39
CA ALA A 226 -1.74 20.81 10.34
C ALA A 226 -3.14 20.31 9.95
N ARG A 227 -4.08 21.26 9.82
CA ARG A 227 -5.49 20.97 9.55
C ARG A 227 -5.72 20.44 8.14
N THR A 228 -5.24 21.15 7.11
CA THR A 228 -5.49 20.79 5.70
C THR A 228 -5.00 19.39 5.31
N PRO A 229 -3.79 18.93 5.69
CA PRO A 229 -3.37 17.56 5.39
C PRO A 229 -4.20 16.49 6.10
N ARG A 230 -4.71 16.79 7.31
CA ARG A 230 -5.63 15.88 8.02
C ARG A 230 -6.98 15.80 7.35
N GLU A 231 -7.56 16.93 6.97
CA GLU A 231 -8.83 16.95 6.23
C GLU A 231 -8.71 16.17 4.91
N TRP A 232 -7.58 16.32 4.20
CA TRP A 232 -7.29 15.51 3.01
C TRP A 232 -7.23 14.01 3.32
N LEU A 233 -6.58 13.62 4.42
CA LEU A 233 -6.48 12.22 4.81
C LEU A 233 -7.85 11.63 5.16
N GLU A 234 -8.65 12.35 5.96
CA GLU A 234 -10.01 11.92 6.32
C GLU A 234 -10.91 11.79 5.08
N GLN A 235 -10.80 12.71 4.12
CA GLN A 235 -11.51 12.60 2.84
C GLN A 235 -11.02 11.41 2.00
N THR A 236 -9.72 11.13 2.02
CA THR A 236 -9.14 9.97 1.32
C THR A 236 -9.64 8.66 1.93
N ILE A 237 -9.69 8.57 3.26
CA ILE A 237 -10.22 7.41 3.99
C ILE A 237 -11.72 7.22 3.71
N ALA A 238 -12.51 8.30 3.81
CA ALA A 238 -13.94 8.23 3.51
C ALA A 238 -14.22 7.78 2.06
N GLU A 239 -13.37 8.17 1.11
CA GLU A 239 -13.47 7.72 -0.28
C GLU A 239 -13.07 6.25 -0.46
N ILE A 240 -12.13 5.73 0.36
CA ILE A 240 -11.77 4.30 0.38
C ILE A 240 -12.92 3.46 0.96
N GLU A 241 -13.61 3.98 1.97
CA GLU A 241 -14.71 3.29 2.67
C GLU A 241 -16.06 3.42 1.95
N ALA A 242 -16.14 4.23 0.89
CA ALA A 242 -17.35 4.38 0.09
C ALA A 242 -17.72 3.08 -0.65
N GLU A 243 -19.00 2.71 -0.59
CA GLU A 243 -19.57 1.51 -1.23
C GLU A 243 -20.08 1.77 -2.66
#